data_AF-A0A829Q5T8-F1
#
_entry.id   AF-A0A829Q5T8-F1
#
_cell.length_a   1.000
_cell.length_b   1.000
_cell.length_c   1.000
_cell.angle_alpha   90.00
_cell.angle_beta   90.00
_cell.angle_gamma   90.00
#
_symmetry.space_group_name_H-M   'P 1'
#
loop_
_entity.id
_entity.type
_entity.pdbx_description
1 polymer ?
#
loop_
_entity_poly.entity_id
_entity_poly.type
_entity_poly.pdbx_seq_one_letter_code
_entity_poly.pdbx_strand_id
1 'polypeptide(L)'
;MLGLVEPQSSGIGGGGFLVYYDAASGAVQTYDGREVAPAAATENYLRWVDDADRTAPRPDVRSSGRSIGVPGILRMLHDVHAEHGAAPWRELFTPAVQLADDGFEISPRLAAAITDSAASLALDPEADLYLLNTDGSAKPAGTKITNPAYAKTLGAVAADGPDAFYRGAIAEAIVAAAADTSSGRTPSLMTTADLSGYTAKRRAALCTTYRDHEICGMPAPSSGGIAVAATLGILQNFPMASFRPTDIDLDGGKPTVDGVHYIAEAERLAYADRDKYVADTDFVALPGNSPDTLLNPTYLAGRARLISGDTTMGVAKPGEFNIPASAAVSTPEHGTSQVTVVDARATRRRSPRRWSQHSARSTWWTGSSSTISSPTSRPSPWVKTGSRSPTGCNQENAPVARWRPPWFSNAPNPASAARCSWHSARRAAR
;
A
#
# COMPACT_ATOMS: atom_id res chain seq x y z
N MET A 1 -15.69 -1.28 -9.90
CA MET A 1 -16.18 -2.12 -8.78
C MET A 1 -15.43 -1.82 -7.48
N LEU A 2 -14.16 -2.22 -7.29
CA LEU A 2 -13.47 -2.00 -6.01
C LEU A 2 -13.47 -0.54 -5.52
N GLY A 3 -13.26 0.44 -6.41
CA GLY A 3 -13.35 1.87 -6.07
C GLY A 3 -14.74 2.40 -5.66
N LEU A 4 -15.74 1.52 -5.52
CA LEU A 4 -17.04 1.78 -4.88
C LEU A 4 -17.13 1.06 -3.52
N VAL A 5 -16.75 -0.22 -3.47
CA VAL A 5 -17.01 -1.11 -2.32
C VAL A 5 -15.86 -1.23 -1.32
N GLU A 6 -14.63 -0.93 -1.73
CA GLU A 6 -13.44 -0.81 -0.87
C GLU A 6 -12.69 0.50 -1.22
N PRO A 7 -13.36 1.67 -1.12
CA PRO A 7 -12.86 2.96 -1.60
C PRO A 7 -11.63 3.49 -0.83
N GLN A 8 -11.37 2.98 0.37
CA GLN A 8 -10.19 3.32 1.17
C GLN A 8 -8.88 2.74 0.60
N SER A 9 -8.95 1.78 -0.33
CA SER A 9 -7.79 1.04 -0.86
C SER A 9 -7.68 1.09 -2.40
N SER A 10 -8.70 1.63 -3.08
CA SER A 10 -8.72 1.78 -4.55
C SER A 10 -9.75 2.85 -4.96
N GLY A 11 -9.55 3.51 -6.10
CA GLY A 11 -10.50 4.51 -6.62
C GLY A 11 -10.07 5.08 -7.96
N ILE A 12 -11.02 5.62 -8.74
CA ILE A 12 -10.72 6.27 -10.03
C ILE A 12 -9.94 7.59 -9.86
N GLY A 13 -9.98 8.20 -8.68
CA GLY A 13 -9.18 9.35 -8.27
C GLY A 13 -7.75 9.01 -7.82
N GLY A 14 -7.26 7.80 -8.09
CA GLY A 14 -5.88 7.39 -7.82
C GLY A 14 -5.18 6.80 -9.05
N GLY A 15 -4.00 6.23 -8.82
CA GLY A 15 -3.19 5.55 -9.81
C GLY A 15 -2.99 4.08 -9.50
N GLY A 16 -2.14 3.44 -10.32
CA GLY A 16 -1.78 2.06 -10.11
C GLY A 16 -0.85 1.48 -11.16
N PHE A 17 -0.59 0.18 -11.00
CA PHE A 17 0.27 -0.60 -11.87
C PHE A 17 -0.43 -1.88 -12.31
N LEU A 18 -0.15 -2.33 -13.54
CA LEU A 18 -0.62 -3.62 -14.05
C LEU A 18 0.54 -4.40 -14.71
N VAL A 19 0.78 -5.61 -14.20
CA VAL A 19 1.55 -6.64 -14.92
C VAL A 19 0.58 -7.48 -15.72
N TYR A 20 0.83 -7.64 -17.03
CA TYR A 20 0.09 -8.49 -17.97
C TYR A 20 0.98 -9.63 -18.47
N TYR A 21 0.39 -10.81 -18.72
CA TYR A 21 1.05 -11.91 -19.43
C TYR A 21 0.19 -12.35 -20.62
N ASP A 22 0.72 -12.17 -21.84
CA ASP A 22 0.10 -12.68 -23.05
C ASP A 22 0.48 -14.16 -23.26
N ALA A 23 -0.51 -15.05 -23.18
CA ALA A 23 -0.32 -16.48 -23.44
C ALA A 23 -0.23 -16.86 -24.94
N ALA A 24 -0.46 -15.93 -25.86
CA ALA A 24 -0.29 -16.14 -27.29
C ALA A 24 1.19 -16.04 -27.72
N SER A 25 1.88 -14.97 -27.31
CA SER A 25 3.32 -14.74 -27.54
C SER A 25 4.23 -15.27 -26.43
N GLY A 26 3.73 -15.37 -25.19
CA GLY A 26 4.54 -15.63 -23.99
C GLY A 26 5.18 -14.38 -23.37
N ALA A 27 4.83 -13.18 -23.84
CA ALA A 27 5.43 -11.93 -23.35
C ALA A 27 4.78 -11.43 -22.04
N VAL A 28 5.62 -11.00 -21.09
CA VAL A 28 5.20 -10.17 -19.95
C VAL A 28 5.27 -8.70 -20.35
N GLN A 29 4.23 -7.94 -20.03
CA GLN A 29 4.08 -6.53 -20.38
C GLN A 29 3.70 -5.75 -19.11
N THR A 30 4.16 -4.51 -18.96
CA THR A 30 3.88 -3.71 -17.75
C THR A 30 3.31 -2.35 -18.12
N TYR A 31 2.28 -1.93 -17.38
CA TYR A 31 1.58 -0.67 -17.57
C TYR A 31 1.64 0.14 -16.28
N ASP A 32 2.06 1.38 -16.44
CA ASP A 32 2.28 2.37 -15.40
C ASP A 32 1.19 3.44 -15.53
N GLY A 33 0.19 3.35 -14.66
CA GLY A 33 -0.84 4.34 -14.42
C GLY A 33 -0.61 5.06 -13.09
N ARG A 34 0.64 5.23 -12.67
CA ARG A 34 0.99 5.94 -11.43
C ARG A 34 0.57 7.40 -11.51
N GLU A 35 0.17 7.95 -10.37
CA GLU A 35 -0.10 9.38 -10.24
C GLU A 35 1.18 10.19 -10.47
N VAL A 36 1.11 11.25 -11.28
CA VAL A 36 2.20 12.24 -11.41
C VAL A 36 1.90 13.45 -10.54
N ALA A 37 2.95 14.14 -10.08
CA ALA A 37 2.77 15.44 -9.44
C ALA A 37 2.29 16.48 -10.47
N PRO A 38 1.46 17.47 -10.08
CA PRO A 38 1.14 18.61 -10.95
C PRO A 38 2.38 19.35 -11.44
N ALA A 39 2.32 19.97 -12.61
CA ALA A 39 3.45 20.71 -13.21
C ALA A 39 3.94 21.90 -12.36
N ALA A 40 3.10 22.39 -11.43
CA ALA A 40 3.45 23.40 -10.43
C ALA A 40 4.17 22.85 -9.17
N ALA A 41 4.47 21.54 -9.12
CA ALA A 41 5.11 20.91 -7.96
C ALA A 41 6.64 21.01 -7.99
N THR A 42 7.19 21.83 -7.11
CA THR A 42 8.63 21.94 -6.82
C THR A 42 9.06 20.99 -5.71
N GLU A 43 10.37 20.89 -5.43
CA GLU A 43 10.93 20.09 -4.36
C GLU A 43 10.49 20.52 -2.94
N ASN A 44 9.82 21.67 -2.82
CA ASN A 44 9.24 22.17 -1.57
C ASN A 44 7.71 22.10 -1.50
N TYR A 45 7.03 21.61 -2.55
CA TYR A 45 5.55 21.54 -2.65
C TYR A 45 4.87 20.73 -1.53
N LEU A 46 5.57 19.73 -0.97
CA LEU A 46 5.13 18.93 0.18
C LEU A 46 5.70 19.41 1.52
N ARG A 47 6.55 20.45 1.52
CA ARG A 47 7.31 20.93 2.68
C ARG A 47 6.73 22.23 3.24
N TRP A 48 6.28 23.12 2.35
CA TRP A 48 5.82 24.48 2.66
C TRP A 48 4.44 24.75 2.07
N VAL A 49 3.72 25.76 2.59
CA VAL A 49 2.50 26.28 1.95
C VAL A 49 2.86 27.00 0.66
N ASP A 50 3.88 27.87 0.69
CA ASP A 50 4.56 28.44 -0.49
C ASP A 50 5.94 29.02 -0.11
N ASP A 51 6.56 29.84 -0.96
CA ASP A 51 7.87 30.43 -0.68
C ASP A 51 7.85 31.54 0.38
N ALA A 52 6.71 32.22 0.56
CA ALA A 52 6.48 33.24 1.58
C ALA A 52 5.93 32.63 2.89
N ASP A 53 4.95 31.71 2.80
CA ASP A 53 4.49 30.90 3.94
C ASP A 53 5.21 29.54 3.97
N ARG A 54 6.33 29.52 4.70
CA ARG A 54 7.14 28.31 4.93
C ARG A 54 6.66 27.45 6.10
N THR A 55 5.41 27.60 6.55
CA THR A 55 4.76 26.60 7.42
C THR A 55 4.40 25.33 6.64
N ALA A 56 4.20 24.21 7.33
CA ALA A 56 3.85 22.95 6.68
C ALA A 56 2.40 22.97 6.13
N PRO A 57 2.12 22.25 5.02
CA PRO A 57 0.75 22.09 4.51
C PRO A 57 -0.24 21.60 5.58
N ARG A 58 -1.45 22.16 5.55
CA ARG A 58 -2.52 21.95 6.55
C ARG A 58 -3.67 21.09 6.01
N PRO A 59 -4.35 20.29 6.87
CA PRO A 59 -4.04 20.09 8.29
C PRO A 59 -2.75 19.28 8.51
N ASP A 60 -2.36 18.46 7.53
CA ASP A 60 -1.04 17.86 7.39
C ASP A 60 -0.72 17.63 5.90
N VAL A 61 0.50 17.17 5.58
CA VAL A 61 0.95 16.93 4.18
C VAL A 61 0.05 15.95 3.43
N ARG A 62 -0.34 14.83 4.05
CA ARG A 62 -1.19 13.78 3.43
C ARG A 62 -2.64 14.24 3.27
N SER A 63 -3.17 14.94 4.28
CA SER A 63 -4.58 15.38 4.33
C SER A 63 -4.84 16.74 3.65
N SER A 64 -3.85 17.29 2.95
CA SER A 64 -3.95 18.55 2.20
C SER A 64 -4.06 18.30 0.70
N GLY A 65 -4.52 19.28 -0.08
CA GLY A 65 -4.53 19.20 -1.54
C GLY A 65 -3.13 19.02 -2.16
N ARG A 66 -2.06 19.29 -1.42
CA ARG A 66 -0.67 19.04 -1.85
C ARG A 66 -0.36 17.54 -2.04
N SER A 67 -1.09 16.62 -1.41
CA SER A 67 -0.89 15.18 -1.62
C SER A 67 -1.52 14.64 -2.92
N ILE A 68 -2.43 15.41 -3.55
CA ILE A 68 -3.24 14.95 -4.67
C ILE A 68 -2.40 15.00 -5.96
N GLY A 69 -1.88 13.84 -6.36
CA GLY A 69 -1.32 13.60 -7.69
C GLY A 69 -2.41 13.40 -8.76
N VAL A 70 -2.04 13.58 -10.03
CA VAL A 70 -2.95 13.46 -11.18
C VAL A 70 -3.40 12.00 -11.33
N PRO A 71 -4.70 11.65 -11.25
CA PRO A 71 -5.14 10.25 -11.20
C PRO A 71 -4.87 9.46 -12.48
N GLY A 72 -4.09 8.38 -12.40
CA GLY A 72 -3.65 7.65 -13.59
C GLY A 72 -4.44 6.40 -13.98
N ILE A 73 -5.27 5.86 -13.07
CA ILE A 73 -5.80 4.51 -13.22
C ILE A 73 -6.77 4.35 -14.42
N LEU A 74 -7.58 5.36 -14.74
CA LEU A 74 -8.56 5.29 -15.83
C LEU A 74 -7.91 5.30 -17.22
N ARG A 75 -6.87 6.13 -17.43
CA ARG A 75 -6.07 6.11 -18.66
C ARG A 75 -5.40 4.75 -18.84
N MET A 76 -4.71 4.25 -17.81
CA MET A 76 -4.06 2.92 -17.86
C MET A 76 -5.05 1.78 -18.11
N LEU A 77 -6.23 1.80 -17.48
CA LEU A 77 -7.33 0.85 -17.70
C LEU A 77 -7.80 0.85 -19.16
N HIS A 78 -7.99 2.05 -19.73
CA HIS A 78 -8.41 2.23 -21.11
C HIS A 78 -7.35 1.74 -22.10
N ASP A 79 -6.08 2.09 -21.88
CA ASP A 79 -5.02 1.76 -22.83
C ASP A 79 -4.74 0.24 -22.83
N VAL A 80 -4.81 -0.42 -21.68
CA VAL A 80 -4.81 -1.90 -21.57
C VAL A 80 -6.04 -2.52 -22.23
N HIS A 81 -7.21 -1.87 -22.17
CA HIS A 81 -8.43 -2.33 -22.85
C HIS A 81 -8.35 -2.17 -24.37
N ALA A 82 -7.75 -1.08 -24.87
CA ALA A 82 -7.54 -0.85 -26.29
C ALA A 82 -6.55 -1.85 -26.91
N GLU A 83 -5.53 -2.28 -26.15
CA GLU A 83 -4.57 -3.30 -26.62
C GLU A 83 -5.08 -4.75 -26.48
N HIS A 84 -5.76 -5.10 -25.36
CA HIS A 84 -6.04 -6.51 -24.99
C HIS A 84 -7.53 -6.82 -24.70
N GLY A 85 -8.42 -5.83 -24.78
CA GLY A 85 -9.84 -5.96 -24.47
C GLY A 85 -10.61 -6.80 -25.48
N ALA A 86 -11.57 -7.59 -24.99
CA ALA A 86 -12.42 -8.45 -25.82
C ALA A 86 -13.93 -8.16 -25.70
N ALA A 87 -14.36 -7.43 -24.65
CA ALA A 87 -15.74 -6.97 -24.46
C ALA A 87 -15.80 -5.45 -24.68
N PRO A 88 -16.93 -4.88 -25.14
CA PRO A 88 -17.07 -3.42 -25.32
C PRO A 88 -16.80 -2.64 -24.03
N TRP A 89 -16.01 -1.56 -24.12
CA TRP A 89 -15.61 -0.72 -22.98
C TRP A 89 -16.79 -0.37 -22.06
N ARG A 90 -17.87 0.15 -22.66
CA ARG A 90 -19.10 0.58 -22.00
C ARG A 90 -19.75 -0.50 -21.12
N GLU A 91 -19.70 -1.76 -21.53
CA GLU A 91 -20.38 -2.87 -20.84
C GLU A 91 -19.66 -3.26 -19.54
N LEU A 92 -18.35 -3.00 -19.44
CA LEU A 92 -17.55 -3.28 -18.24
C LEU A 92 -17.94 -2.43 -17.03
N PHE A 93 -18.61 -1.29 -17.26
CA PHE A 93 -19.05 -0.37 -16.20
C PHE A 93 -20.43 -0.73 -15.65
N THR A 94 -21.30 -1.38 -16.42
CA THR A 94 -22.70 -1.65 -16.06
C THR A 94 -22.89 -2.20 -14.63
N PRO A 95 -22.15 -3.24 -14.17
CA PRO A 95 -22.32 -3.76 -12.81
C PRO A 95 -21.92 -2.78 -11.70
N ALA A 96 -20.98 -1.86 -11.99
CA ALA A 96 -20.50 -0.87 -11.01
C ALA A 96 -21.35 0.40 -11.00
N VAL A 97 -21.99 0.76 -12.12
CA VAL A 97 -23.02 1.81 -12.20
C VAL A 97 -24.26 1.34 -11.45
N GLN A 98 -24.78 0.15 -11.76
CA GLN A 98 -25.95 -0.43 -11.09
C GLN A 98 -25.74 -0.55 -9.58
N LEU A 99 -24.63 -1.11 -9.10
CA LEU A 99 -24.38 -1.23 -7.66
C LEU A 99 -24.19 0.12 -6.96
N ALA A 100 -23.81 1.18 -7.69
CA ALA A 100 -23.72 2.53 -7.12
C ALA A 100 -25.10 3.19 -6.99
N ASP A 101 -26.00 3.03 -7.98
CA ASP A 101 -27.38 3.54 -7.90
C ASP A 101 -28.26 2.70 -6.96
N ASP A 102 -28.30 1.37 -7.15
CA ASP A 102 -29.09 0.44 -6.34
C ASP A 102 -28.59 0.34 -4.90
N GLY A 103 -27.28 0.51 -4.70
CA GLY A 103 -26.58 0.54 -3.42
C GLY A 103 -26.18 -0.83 -2.86
N PHE A 104 -25.17 -0.82 -1.97
CA PHE A 104 -24.56 -2.00 -1.35
C PHE A 104 -24.45 -1.84 0.18
N GLU A 105 -24.30 -2.94 0.90
CA GLU A 105 -24.08 -2.95 2.35
C GLU A 105 -22.59 -2.73 2.68
N ILE A 106 -22.30 -1.85 3.64
CA ILE A 106 -20.95 -1.60 4.14
C ILE A 106 -20.34 -2.90 4.69
N SER A 107 -19.18 -3.30 4.16
CA SER A 107 -18.44 -4.48 4.63
C SER A 107 -17.87 -4.27 6.05
N PRO A 108 -17.62 -5.32 6.84
CA PRO A 108 -16.92 -5.18 8.13
C PRO A 108 -15.54 -4.53 8.00
N ARG A 109 -14.86 -4.70 6.86
CA ARG A 109 -13.57 -4.05 6.57
C ARG A 109 -13.73 -2.55 6.33
N LEU A 110 -14.75 -2.15 5.57
CA LEU A 110 -15.07 -0.76 5.28
C LEU A 110 -15.58 -0.04 6.53
N ALA A 111 -16.46 -0.65 7.33
CA ALA A 111 -16.94 -0.08 8.60
C ALA A 111 -15.78 0.24 9.56
N ALA A 112 -14.79 -0.65 9.66
CA ALA A 112 -13.57 -0.38 10.41
C ALA A 112 -12.79 0.81 9.81
N ALA A 113 -12.58 0.85 8.49
CA ALA A 113 -11.88 1.96 7.83
C ALA A 113 -12.58 3.33 8.00
N ILE A 114 -13.91 3.36 7.96
CA ILE A 114 -14.70 4.58 8.23
C ILE A 114 -14.51 4.98 9.71
N THR A 115 -14.56 4.03 10.63
CA THR A 115 -14.37 4.28 12.07
C THR A 115 -12.96 4.82 12.38
N ASP A 116 -11.93 4.21 11.80
CA ASP A 116 -10.52 4.65 11.92
C ASP A 116 -10.30 6.05 11.32
N SER A 117 -11.06 6.43 10.30
CA SER A 117 -10.89 7.67 9.53
C SER A 117 -11.89 8.78 9.89
N ALA A 118 -12.86 8.55 10.78
CA ALA A 118 -14.04 9.41 10.93
C ALA A 118 -13.71 10.90 11.16
N ALA A 119 -12.71 11.20 11.99
CA ALA A 119 -12.28 12.57 12.26
C ALA A 119 -11.65 13.29 11.04
N SER A 120 -11.16 12.54 10.04
CA SER A 120 -10.67 13.08 8.77
C SER A 120 -11.80 13.17 7.72
N LEU A 121 -12.74 12.22 7.73
CA LEU A 121 -13.91 12.25 6.85
C LEU A 121 -14.82 13.46 7.15
N ALA A 122 -14.98 13.80 8.43
CA ALA A 122 -15.72 14.99 8.88
C ALA A 122 -15.07 16.34 8.47
N LEU A 123 -13.89 16.34 7.85
CA LEU A 123 -13.25 17.54 7.28
C LEU A 123 -13.60 17.75 5.79
N ASP A 124 -14.41 16.87 5.21
CA ASP A 124 -14.79 16.87 3.80
C ASP A 124 -16.30 16.66 3.65
N PRO A 125 -17.09 17.66 3.22
CA PRO A 125 -18.55 17.60 3.30
C PRO A 125 -19.21 16.44 2.53
N GLU A 126 -18.64 16.02 1.41
CA GLU A 126 -19.16 14.89 0.63
C GLU A 126 -18.85 13.56 1.33
N ALA A 127 -17.66 13.42 1.94
CA ALA A 127 -17.28 12.23 2.67
C ALA A 127 -18.03 12.08 4.00
N ASP A 128 -18.27 13.19 4.71
CA ASP A 128 -19.13 13.26 5.91
C ASP A 128 -20.53 12.73 5.60
N LEU A 129 -21.24 13.36 4.66
CA LEU A 129 -22.59 12.95 4.24
C LEU A 129 -22.64 11.49 3.73
N TYR A 130 -21.63 11.06 2.99
CA TYR A 130 -21.59 9.72 2.39
C TYR A 130 -21.28 8.61 3.42
N LEU A 131 -20.40 8.83 4.39
CA LEU A 131 -19.84 7.78 5.25
C LEU A 131 -20.16 7.91 6.76
N LEU A 132 -20.58 9.09 7.23
CA LEU A 132 -20.92 9.34 8.63
C LEU A 132 -22.44 9.57 8.83
N ASN A 133 -22.91 9.26 10.04
CA ASN A 133 -24.26 9.55 10.49
C ASN A 133 -24.38 11.03 10.89
N THR A 134 -25.62 11.54 11.04
CA THR A 134 -25.88 12.95 11.39
C THR A 134 -25.39 13.40 12.78
N ASP A 135 -24.85 12.49 13.59
CA ASP A 135 -24.20 12.75 14.87
C ASP A 135 -22.65 12.68 14.78
N GLY A 136 -22.10 12.52 13.57
CA GLY A 136 -20.66 12.34 13.31
C GLY A 136 -20.13 10.93 13.53
N SER A 137 -20.97 9.96 13.93
CA SER A 137 -20.54 8.57 14.11
C SER A 137 -20.38 7.83 12.77
N ALA A 138 -19.48 6.85 12.70
CA ALA A 138 -19.27 6.04 11.50
C ALA A 138 -20.50 5.18 11.15
N LYS A 139 -20.85 5.09 9.86
CA LYS A 139 -21.88 4.14 9.40
C LYS A 139 -21.39 2.69 9.62
N PRO A 140 -22.14 1.84 10.35
CA PRO A 140 -21.70 0.50 10.71
C PRO A 140 -21.81 -0.50 9.54
N ALA A 141 -21.22 -1.68 9.73
CA ALA A 141 -21.35 -2.78 8.78
C ALA A 141 -22.82 -3.21 8.63
N GLY A 142 -23.23 -3.57 7.41
CA GLY A 142 -24.63 -3.87 7.07
C GLY A 142 -25.49 -2.64 6.78
N THR A 143 -25.02 -1.41 7.06
CA THR A 143 -25.71 -0.20 6.56
C THR A 143 -25.61 -0.14 5.05
N LYS A 144 -26.77 -0.10 4.37
CA LYS A 144 -26.85 0.08 2.92
C LYS A 144 -26.59 1.53 2.53
N ILE A 145 -25.69 1.75 1.57
CA ILE A 145 -25.36 3.06 1.00
C ILE A 145 -25.48 3.06 -0.53
N THR A 146 -25.89 4.20 -1.11
CA THR A 146 -25.94 4.46 -2.55
C THR A 146 -24.98 5.61 -2.89
N ASN A 147 -24.47 5.65 -4.12
CA ASN A 147 -23.66 6.76 -4.62
C ASN A 147 -24.01 7.10 -6.09
N PRO A 148 -25.17 7.75 -6.35
CA PRO A 148 -25.60 8.12 -7.71
C PRO A 148 -24.66 9.12 -8.39
N ALA A 149 -23.89 9.92 -7.64
CA ALA A 149 -22.87 10.81 -8.19
C ALA A 149 -21.72 10.01 -8.83
N TYR A 150 -21.27 8.94 -8.16
CA TYR A 150 -20.29 8.01 -8.69
C TYR A 150 -20.86 7.17 -9.85
N ALA A 151 -22.12 6.74 -9.76
CA ALA A 151 -22.82 6.06 -10.85
C ALA A 151 -22.85 6.92 -12.14
N LYS A 152 -23.19 8.21 -12.01
CA LYS A 152 -23.17 9.19 -13.11
C LYS A 152 -21.76 9.41 -13.68
N THR A 153 -20.75 9.52 -12.82
CA THR A 153 -19.33 9.64 -13.24
C THR A 153 -18.87 8.41 -14.03
N LEU A 154 -19.16 7.21 -13.53
CA LEU A 154 -18.87 5.97 -14.25
C LEU A 154 -19.68 5.86 -15.56
N GLY A 155 -20.93 6.32 -15.58
CA GLY A 155 -21.77 6.36 -16.77
C GLY A 155 -21.22 7.24 -17.90
N ALA A 156 -20.67 8.42 -17.55
CA ALA A 156 -19.97 9.29 -18.49
C ALA A 156 -18.71 8.61 -19.04
N VAL A 157 -17.84 8.07 -18.18
CA VAL A 157 -16.62 7.35 -18.60
C VAL A 157 -16.93 6.11 -19.45
N ALA A 158 -18.07 5.45 -19.21
CA ALA A 158 -18.53 4.31 -20.00
C ALA A 158 -19.06 4.70 -21.39
N ALA A 159 -19.67 5.88 -21.52
CA ALA A 159 -20.24 6.38 -22.78
C ALA A 159 -19.18 7.07 -23.66
N ASP A 160 -18.42 7.98 -23.07
CA ASP A 160 -17.57 8.96 -23.77
C ASP A 160 -16.06 8.66 -23.61
N GLY A 161 -15.72 7.56 -22.91
CA GLY A 161 -14.35 7.11 -22.69
C GLY A 161 -13.63 7.82 -21.52
N PRO A 162 -12.33 7.56 -21.33
CA PRO A 162 -11.56 8.13 -20.21
C PRO A 162 -11.46 9.66 -20.29
N ASP A 163 -11.50 10.25 -21.49
CA ASP A 163 -11.36 11.70 -21.66
C ASP A 163 -12.54 12.49 -21.08
N ALA A 164 -13.67 11.85 -20.77
CA ALA A 164 -14.75 12.44 -19.97
C ALA A 164 -14.34 12.73 -18.51
N PHE A 165 -13.36 12.00 -17.97
CA PHE A 165 -12.77 12.24 -16.65
C PHE A 165 -11.59 13.23 -16.73
N TYR A 166 -10.79 13.15 -17.81
CA TYR A 166 -9.59 13.98 -18.00
C TYR A 166 -9.84 15.35 -18.66
N ARG A 167 -11.07 15.65 -19.12
CA ARG A 167 -11.44 16.93 -19.74
C ARG A 167 -12.83 17.39 -19.28
N GLY A 168 -13.11 18.68 -19.48
CA GLY A 168 -14.42 19.29 -19.22
C GLY A 168 -14.88 19.18 -17.76
N ALA A 169 -16.19 19.09 -17.56
CA ALA A 169 -16.83 19.27 -16.25
C ALA A 169 -16.32 18.34 -15.13
N ILE A 170 -15.90 17.10 -15.42
CA ILE A 170 -15.35 16.22 -14.37
C ILE A 170 -13.92 16.65 -14.00
N ALA A 171 -13.08 17.00 -14.98
CA ALA A 171 -11.75 17.53 -14.72
C ALA A 171 -11.78 18.89 -14.00
N GLU A 172 -12.73 19.75 -14.36
CA GLU A 172 -13.00 21.03 -13.69
C GLU A 172 -13.43 20.82 -12.23
N ALA A 173 -14.32 19.84 -11.97
CA ALA A 173 -14.74 19.48 -10.61
C ALA A 173 -13.61 18.87 -9.77
N ILE A 174 -12.76 18.01 -10.35
CA ILE A 174 -11.56 17.45 -9.68
C ILE A 174 -10.60 18.58 -9.28
N VAL A 175 -10.33 19.52 -10.18
CA VAL A 175 -9.47 20.69 -9.90
C VAL A 175 -10.08 21.58 -8.81
N ALA A 176 -11.38 21.86 -8.88
CA ALA A 176 -12.06 22.66 -7.87
C ALA A 176 -12.01 22.02 -6.47
N ALA A 177 -12.24 20.71 -6.37
CA ALA A 177 -12.15 19.97 -5.11
C ALA A 177 -10.70 19.86 -4.59
N ALA A 178 -9.72 19.65 -5.47
CA ALA A 178 -8.31 19.59 -5.10
C ALA A 178 -7.75 20.95 -4.66
N ALA A 179 -8.32 22.05 -5.18
CA ALA A 179 -7.98 23.43 -4.82
C ALA A 179 -8.79 23.97 -3.62
N ASP A 180 -9.65 23.16 -2.99
CA ASP A 180 -10.46 23.62 -1.86
C ASP A 180 -9.60 23.98 -0.63
N THR A 181 -9.92 25.14 -0.05
CA THR A 181 -9.30 25.69 1.16
C THR A 181 -10.23 25.65 2.37
N SER A 182 -11.38 25.00 2.28
CA SER A 182 -12.28 24.77 3.43
C SER A 182 -11.55 24.07 4.57
N SER A 183 -12.05 24.25 5.80
CA SER A 183 -11.39 23.76 7.03
C SER A 183 -9.92 24.22 7.22
N GLY A 184 -9.46 25.23 6.46
CA GLY A 184 -8.06 25.69 6.46
C GLY A 184 -7.08 24.76 5.74
N ARG A 185 -7.58 23.88 4.85
CA ARG A 185 -6.79 22.95 4.03
C ARG A 185 -5.85 23.74 3.10
N THR A 186 -4.59 23.30 2.97
CA THR A 186 -3.68 23.83 1.95
C THR A 186 -4.06 23.24 0.58
N PRO A 187 -4.29 24.07 -0.45
CA PRO A 187 -4.83 23.60 -1.72
C PRO A 187 -3.76 22.91 -2.59
N SER A 188 -4.23 22.12 -3.55
CA SER A 188 -3.43 21.70 -4.70
C SER A 188 -3.23 22.86 -5.68
N LEU A 189 -2.17 22.80 -6.48
CA LEU A 189 -1.98 23.64 -7.67
C LEU A 189 -2.18 22.83 -8.97
N MET A 190 -2.91 21.71 -8.90
CA MET A 190 -3.34 20.95 -10.07
C MET A 190 -4.27 21.79 -10.96
N THR A 191 -4.07 21.68 -12.27
CA THR A 191 -4.87 22.36 -13.29
C THR A 191 -5.56 21.34 -14.20
N THR A 192 -6.52 21.80 -15.02
CA THR A 192 -7.12 20.97 -16.07
C THR A 192 -6.13 20.64 -17.19
N ALA A 193 -5.00 21.35 -17.30
CA ALA A 193 -3.91 20.98 -18.20
C ALA A 193 -3.14 19.74 -17.69
N ASP A 194 -2.94 19.60 -16.37
CA ASP A 194 -2.30 18.42 -15.78
C ASP A 194 -3.13 17.15 -16.02
N LEU A 195 -4.44 17.21 -15.76
CA LEU A 195 -5.38 16.12 -16.04
C LEU A 195 -5.43 15.79 -17.54
N SER A 196 -5.63 16.79 -18.39
CA SER A 196 -5.87 16.58 -19.82
C SER A 196 -4.61 16.25 -20.64
N GLY A 197 -3.42 16.45 -20.03
CA GLY A 197 -2.12 15.98 -20.50
C GLY A 197 -1.68 14.61 -19.94
N TYR A 198 -2.46 13.99 -19.03
CA TYR A 198 -2.06 12.71 -18.42
C TYR A 198 -1.97 11.57 -19.44
N THR A 199 -0.85 10.85 -19.40
CA THR A 199 -0.56 9.64 -20.19
C THR A 199 -0.09 8.52 -19.27
N ALA A 200 -0.68 7.33 -19.43
CA ALA A 200 -0.13 6.11 -18.87
C ALA A 200 1.06 5.63 -19.71
N LYS A 201 1.99 4.89 -19.12
CA LYS A 201 3.23 4.45 -19.78
C LYS A 201 3.30 2.93 -19.84
N ARG A 202 3.47 2.37 -21.04
CA ARG A 202 3.84 0.97 -21.21
C ARG A 202 5.34 0.84 -21.02
N ARG A 203 5.79 0.06 -20.03
CA ARG A 203 7.20 -0.15 -19.69
C ARG A 203 7.65 -1.57 -20.02
N ALA A 204 8.95 -1.83 -19.95
CA ALA A 204 9.48 -3.18 -20.01
C ALA A 204 9.26 -3.90 -18.67
N ALA A 205 8.90 -5.19 -18.70
CA ALA A 205 8.80 -5.97 -17.48
C ALA A 205 10.19 -6.16 -16.85
N LEU A 206 10.30 -5.97 -15.53
CA LEU A 206 11.50 -6.35 -14.80
C LEU A 206 11.42 -7.85 -14.53
N CYS A 207 12.27 -8.64 -15.18
CA CYS A 207 12.32 -10.10 -15.04
C CYS A 207 13.69 -10.55 -14.54
N THR A 208 13.73 -11.54 -13.65
CA THR A 208 14.94 -12.21 -13.16
C THR A 208 14.71 -13.71 -13.02
N THR A 209 15.78 -14.48 -12.84
CA THR A 209 15.70 -15.92 -12.53
C THR A 209 15.90 -16.17 -11.03
N TYR A 210 14.97 -16.89 -10.40
CA TYR A 210 15.17 -17.46 -9.07
C TYR A 210 15.09 -18.99 -9.18
N ARG A 211 16.23 -19.66 -8.95
CA ARG A 211 16.40 -21.11 -9.13
C ARG A 211 15.96 -21.58 -10.52
N ASP A 212 14.90 -22.37 -10.61
CA ASP A 212 14.30 -22.93 -11.83
C ASP A 212 13.13 -22.09 -12.38
N HIS A 213 12.83 -20.94 -11.77
CA HIS A 213 11.69 -20.09 -12.09
C HIS A 213 12.11 -18.71 -12.65
N GLU A 214 11.32 -18.21 -13.59
CA GLU A 214 11.38 -16.83 -14.09
C GLU A 214 10.39 -15.97 -13.29
N ILE A 215 10.87 -14.89 -12.68
CA ILE A 215 10.13 -14.01 -11.78
C ILE A 215 10.08 -12.63 -12.41
N CYS A 216 8.89 -12.18 -12.83
CA CYS A 216 8.68 -10.87 -13.43
C CYS A 216 7.76 -9.98 -12.57
N GLY A 217 8.04 -8.68 -12.58
CA GLY A 217 7.28 -7.66 -11.86
C GLY A 217 7.39 -6.28 -12.50
N MET A 218 6.84 -5.28 -11.80
CA MET A 218 6.90 -3.88 -12.26
C MET A 218 8.32 -3.31 -12.15
N PRO A 219 8.82 -2.60 -13.17
CA PRO A 219 10.01 -1.76 -13.05
C PRO A 219 9.72 -0.48 -12.25
N ALA A 220 10.75 0.36 -12.10
CA ALA A 220 10.59 1.77 -11.74
C ALA A 220 9.52 2.47 -12.61
N PRO A 221 8.70 3.39 -12.06
CA PRO A 221 8.78 3.99 -10.72
C PRO A 221 8.32 3.08 -9.56
N SER A 222 7.83 1.86 -9.84
CA SER A 222 7.55 0.90 -8.77
C SER A 222 8.84 0.28 -8.22
N SER A 223 9.03 0.37 -6.90
CA SER A 223 10.15 -0.29 -6.23
C SER A 223 9.99 -1.79 -6.00
N GLY A 224 8.76 -2.32 -6.16
CA GLY A 224 8.43 -3.69 -5.77
C GLY A 224 9.19 -4.77 -6.56
N GLY A 225 9.31 -4.61 -7.88
CA GLY A 225 10.03 -5.58 -8.72
C GLY A 225 11.52 -5.65 -8.37
N ILE A 226 12.18 -4.50 -8.17
CA ILE A 226 13.60 -4.43 -7.79
C ILE A 226 13.81 -5.04 -6.39
N ALA A 227 13.00 -4.67 -5.40
CA ALA A 227 13.16 -5.17 -4.03
C ALA A 227 12.97 -6.69 -3.94
N VAL A 228 11.90 -7.23 -4.53
CA VAL A 228 11.63 -8.68 -4.53
C VAL A 228 12.71 -9.44 -5.31
N ALA A 229 13.13 -8.95 -6.48
CA ALA A 229 14.20 -9.57 -7.26
C ALA A 229 15.55 -9.56 -6.52
N ALA A 230 15.89 -8.48 -5.82
CA ALA A 230 17.10 -8.38 -5.00
C ALA A 230 17.05 -9.34 -3.80
N THR A 231 15.95 -9.38 -3.04
CA THR A 231 15.73 -10.33 -1.95
C THR A 231 15.89 -11.78 -2.45
N LEU A 232 15.25 -12.15 -3.56
CA LEU A 232 15.36 -13.49 -4.12
C LEU A 232 16.78 -13.82 -4.62
N GLY A 233 17.48 -12.88 -5.25
CA GLY A 233 18.88 -13.06 -5.67
C GLY A 233 19.88 -13.13 -4.51
N ILE A 234 19.56 -12.54 -3.34
CA ILE A 234 20.29 -12.79 -2.09
C ILE A 234 19.99 -14.21 -1.59
N LEU A 235 18.71 -14.57 -1.47
CA LEU A 235 18.24 -15.89 -1.01
C LEU A 235 18.68 -17.06 -1.90
N GLN A 236 19.03 -16.81 -3.16
CA GLN A 236 19.63 -17.78 -4.09
C GLN A 236 20.90 -18.42 -3.52
N ASN A 237 21.65 -17.70 -2.68
CA ASN A 237 22.91 -18.15 -2.06
C ASN A 237 22.68 -19.09 -0.86
N PHE A 238 21.44 -19.25 -0.39
CA PHE A 238 21.09 -20.02 0.81
C PHE A 238 20.28 -21.29 0.49
N PRO A 239 20.39 -22.36 1.31
CA PRO A 239 19.69 -23.62 1.11
C PRO A 239 18.23 -23.54 1.58
N MET A 240 17.45 -22.59 1.08
CA MET A 240 16.07 -22.31 1.54
C MET A 240 15.11 -23.52 1.46
N ALA A 241 15.44 -24.54 0.68
CA ALA A 241 14.71 -25.82 0.66
C ALA A 241 14.81 -26.61 1.99
N SER A 242 15.81 -26.35 2.83
CA SER A 242 15.95 -26.91 4.17
C SER A 242 15.11 -26.17 5.22
N PHE A 243 14.68 -24.94 4.93
CA PHE A 243 13.98 -24.04 5.86
C PHE A 243 12.49 -23.86 5.50
N ARG A 244 11.91 -24.81 4.73
CA ARG A 244 10.53 -24.78 4.26
C ARG A 244 9.52 -24.64 5.42
N PRO A 245 8.42 -23.88 5.24
CA PRO A 245 7.31 -23.87 6.18
C PRO A 245 6.77 -25.28 6.47
N THR A 246 6.31 -25.51 7.70
CA THR A 246 5.49 -26.67 8.07
C THR A 246 4.02 -26.34 7.87
N ASP A 247 3.15 -27.33 8.05
CA ASP A 247 1.70 -27.11 8.23
C ASP A 247 1.07 -26.27 7.10
N ILE A 248 1.42 -26.60 5.84
CA ILE A 248 0.99 -25.85 4.65
C ILE A 248 -0.45 -26.21 4.27
N ASP A 249 -1.29 -25.19 4.10
CA ASP A 249 -2.69 -25.28 3.68
C ASP A 249 -3.00 -24.31 2.51
N LEU A 250 -4.20 -23.72 2.47
CA LEU A 250 -4.61 -22.75 1.45
C LEU A 250 -4.30 -21.30 1.81
N ASP A 251 -4.21 -20.98 3.10
CA ASP A 251 -3.98 -19.64 3.62
C ASP A 251 -2.49 -19.38 3.90
N GLY A 252 -1.67 -20.44 3.95
CA GLY A 252 -0.23 -20.34 3.86
C GLY A 252 0.50 -21.57 4.40
N GLY A 253 1.43 -21.33 5.31
CA GLY A 253 2.14 -22.37 6.06
C GLY A 253 2.96 -21.74 7.16
N LYS A 254 3.18 -22.49 8.25
CA LYS A 254 3.89 -22.02 9.44
C LYS A 254 5.40 -21.90 9.15
N PRO A 255 6.00 -20.69 9.13
CA PRO A 255 7.39 -20.53 8.75
C PRO A 255 8.34 -21.06 9.83
N THR A 256 9.51 -21.53 9.41
CA THR A 256 10.60 -21.90 10.34
C THR A 256 11.36 -20.66 10.81
N VAL A 257 12.04 -20.76 11.96
CA VAL A 257 12.85 -19.64 12.51
C VAL A 257 13.91 -19.21 11.48
N ASP A 258 14.69 -20.17 10.97
CA ASP A 258 15.70 -19.94 9.93
C ASP A 258 15.09 -19.35 8.65
N GLY A 259 13.89 -19.83 8.25
CA GLY A 259 13.16 -19.31 7.10
C GLY A 259 12.78 -17.84 7.24
N VAL A 260 12.24 -17.45 8.40
CA VAL A 260 11.96 -16.03 8.72
C VAL A 260 13.27 -15.23 8.76
N HIS A 261 14.30 -15.77 9.40
CA HIS A 261 15.60 -15.09 9.56
C HIS A 261 16.24 -14.77 8.21
N TYR A 262 16.51 -15.76 7.36
CA TYR A 262 17.16 -15.50 6.07
C TYR A 262 16.33 -14.59 5.16
N ILE A 263 14.99 -14.70 5.17
CA ILE A 263 14.11 -13.79 4.41
C ILE A 263 14.24 -12.36 4.95
N ALA A 264 14.04 -12.14 6.25
CA ALA A 264 14.06 -10.81 6.84
C ALA A 264 15.46 -10.15 6.78
N GLU A 265 16.55 -10.91 6.85
CA GLU A 265 17.91 -10.38 6.68
C GLU A 265 18.21 -10.02 5.21
N ALA A 266 17.72 -10.81 4.25
CA ALA A 266 17.80 -10.49 2.82
C ALA A 266 16.93 -9.27 2.45
N GLU A 267 15.73 -9.18 2.99
CA GLU A 267 14.82 -8.04 2.81
C GLU A 267 15.42 -6.77 3.38
N ARG A 268 16.01 -6.77 4.59
CA ARG A 268 16.72 -5.58 5.13
C ARG A 268 17.77 -5.05 4.16
N LEU A 269 18.57 -5.92 3.54
CA LEU A 269 19.60 -5.52 2.57
C LEU A 269 19.00 -4.98 1.26
N ALA A 270 17.97 -5.62 0.74
CA ALA A 270 17.27 -5.20 -0.48
C ALA A 270 16.48 -3.89 -0.28
N TYR A 271 15.81 -3.73 0.86
CA TYR A 271 15.09 -2.51 1.23
C TYR A 271 16.05 -1.34 1.47
N ALA A 272 17.20 -1.56 2.13
CA ALA A 272 18.21 -0.51 2.27
C ALA A 272 18.71 0.00 0.90
N ASP A 273 18.93 -0.89 -0.07
CA ASP A 273 19.32 -0.51 -1.44
C ASP A 273 18.17 0.20 -2.18
N ARG A 274 16.93 -0.31 -2.06
CA ARG A 274 15.71 0.29 -2.59
C ARG A 274 15.51 1.72 -2.08
N ASP A 275 15.64 1.92 -0.77
CA ASP A 275 15.43 3.19 -0.06
C ASP A 275 16.45 4.27 -0.45
N LYS A 276 17.66 3.85 -0.86
CA LYS A 276 18.72 4.75 -1.29
C LYS A 276 18.68 5.08 -2.79
N TYR A 277 18.22 4.16 -3.63
CA TYR A 277 18.48 4.21 -5.08
C TYR A 277 17.27 4.10 -6.01
N VAL A 278 16.07 3.73 -5.55
CA VAL A 278 14.93 3.46 -6.45
C VAL A 278 13.90 4.59 -6.41
N ALA A 279 13.80 5.30 -7.53
CA ALA A 279 12.88 6.41 -7.77
C ALA A 279 12.24 6.29 -9.17
N ASP A 280 11.59 7.35 -9.68
CA ASP A 280 11.17 7.40 -11.07
C ASP A 280 12.37 7.56 -12.01
N THR A 281 12.64 6.53 -12.82
CA THR A 281 13.72 6.50 -13.81
C THR A 281 13.60 7.54 -14.91
N ASP A 282 12.43 8.15 -15.08
CA ASP A 282 12.22 9.22 -16.06
C ASP A 282 12.84 10.55 -15.58
N PHE A 283 13.24 10.64 -14.30
CA PHE A 283 13.89 11.80 -13.67
C PHE A 283 15.22 11.46 -12.96
N VAL A 284 15.32 10.29 -12.33
CA VAL A 284 16.49 9.88 -11.52
C VAL A 284 16.92 8.47 -11.94
N ALA A 285 18.09 8.37 -12.58
CA ALA A 285 18.61 7.10 -13.05
C ALA A 285 18.99 6.14 -11.90
N LEU A 286 18.67 4.85 -12.10
CA LEU A 286 19.18 3.77 -11.25
C LEU A 286 20.71 3.67 -11.33
N PRO A 287 21.38 3.04 -10.35
CA PRO A 287 22.80 2.70 -10.43
C PRO A 287 23.19 2.05 -11.76
N GLY A 288 24.23 2.57 -12.42
CA GLY A 288 24.65 2.10 -13.75
C GLY A 288 23.63 2.31 -14.89
N ASN A 289 22.57 3.09 -14.66
CA ASN A 289 21.44 3.29 -15.57
C ASN A 289 20.60 2.02 -15.88
N SER A 290 20.70 0.97 -15.06
CA SER A 290 19.91 -0.26 -15.22
C SER A 290 19.58 -0.91 -13.87
N PRO A 291 18.40 -1.55 -13.69
CA PRO A 291 18.17 -2.45 -12.55
C PRO A 291 19.22 -3.57 -12.44
N ASP A 292 19.88 -3.95 -13.54
CA ASP A 292 20.92 -4.99 -13.55
C ASP A 292 22.06 -4.74 -12.56
N THR A 293 22.37 -3.48 -12.24
CA THR A 293 23.40 -3.12 -11.25
C THR A 293 23.00 -3.53 -9.83
N LEU A 294 21.73 -3.33 -9.48
CA LEU A 294 21.16 -3.75 -8.19
C LEU A 294 20.86 -5.24 -8.16
N LEU A 295 20.56 -5.85 -9.32
CA LEU A 295 20.21 -7.26 -9.46
C LEU A 295 21.40 -8.16 -9.84
N ASN A 296 22.61 -7.61 -9.93
CA ASN A 296 23.79 -8.34 -10.38
C ASN A 296 24.11 -9.53 -9.44
N PRO A 297 24.25 -10.77 -9.96
CA PRO A 297 24.48 -11.95 -9.10
C PRO A 297 25.74 -11.86 -8.23
N THR A 298 26.82 -11.21 -8.70
CA THR A 298 28.05 -11.01 -7.91
C THR A 298 27.85 -9.97 -6.81
N TYR A 299 27.08 -8.91 -7.08
CA TYR A 299 26.67 -7.93 -6.06
C TYR A 299 25.78 -8.58 -5.00
N LEU A 300 24.72 -9.29 -5.40
CA LEU A 300 23.79 -9.93 -4.47
C LEU A 300 24.43 -11.07 -3.67
N ALA A 301 25.35 -11.83 -4.25
CA ALA A 301 26.20 -12.76 -3.49
C ALA A 301 27.13 -12.02 -2.49
N GLY A 302 27.52 -10.78 -2.80
CA GLY A 302 28.20 -9.86 -1.88
C GLY A 302 27.31 -9.43 -0.71
N ARG A 303 26.06 -9.05 -0.99
CA ARG A 303 25.05 -8.74 0.04
C ARG A 303 24.76 -9.96 0.92
N ALA A 304 24.63 -11.15 0.33
CA ALA A 304 24.42 -12.41 1.05
C ALA A 304 25.52 -12.71 2.09
N ARG A 305 26.80 -12.37 1.81
CA ARG A 305 27.90 -12.54 2.78
C ARG A 305 27.82 -11.64 4.02
N LEU A 306 26.85 -10.72 4.09
CA LEU A 306 26.58 -9.91 5.28
C LEU A 306 25.56 -10.56 6.23
N ILE A 307 24.90 -11.65 5.82
CA ILE A 307 23.93 -12.38 6.63
C ILE A 307 24.66 -13.45 7.45
N SER A 308 24.59 -13.34 8.78
CA SER A 308 25.01 -14.39 9.71
C SER A 308 23.91 -15.44 9.86
N GLY A 309 24.27 -16.70 10.10
CA GLY A 309 23.30 -17.75 10.42
C GLY A 309 22.74 -17.65 11.85
N ASP A 310 23.53 -17.11 12.78
CA ASP A 310 23.26 -17.15 14.23
C ASP A 310 22.76 -15.81 14.79
N THR A 311 22.85 -14.72 14.01
CA THR A 311 22.60 -13.34 14.48
C THR A 311 21.99 -12.45 13.40
N THR A 312 21.10 -11.53 13.79
CA THR A 312 20.62 -10.46 12.91
C THR A 312 21.67 -9.34 12.78
N MET A 313 21.77 -8.73 11.60
CA MET A 313 22.56 -7.51 11.38
C MET A 313 21.92 -6.26 12.00
N GLY A 314 20.66 -6.34 12.43
CA GLY A 314 19.90 -5.21 12.98
C GLY A 314 19.50 -4.21 11.90
N VAL A 315 20.39 -3.27 11.58
CA VAL A 315 20.18 -2.20 10.59
C VAL A 315 21.10 -2.45 9.39
N ALA A 316 20.53 -2.85 8.27
CA ALA A 316 21.27 -2.97 7.02
C ALA A 316 21.78 -1.61 6.54
N LYS A 317 23.01 -1.59 6.04
CA LYS A 317 23.51 -0.49 5.21
C LYS A 317 23.26 -0.81 3.73
N PRO A 318 22.90 0.17 2.90
CA PRO A 318 22.92 0.00 1.45
C PRO A 318 24.33 -0.29 0.93
N GLY A 319 24.43 -0.80 -0.29
CA GLY A 319 25.67 -0.78 -1.06
C GLY A 319 26.06 0.63 -1.50
N GLU A 320 27.27 0.77 -2.02
CA GLU A 320 27.83 2.05 -2.48
C GLU A 320 28.07 2.02 -3.99
N PHE A 321 27.32 2.85 -4.72
CA PHE A 321 27.41 2.99 -6.18
C PHE A 321 27.83 4.41 -6.64
N ASN A 322 28.37 5.22 -5.72
CA ASN A 322 28.85 6.59 -5.96
C ASN A 322 27.81 7.56 -6.58
N ILE A 323 26.53 7.36 -6.27
CA ILE A 323 25.40 8.17 -6.75
C ILE A 323 24.74 8.87 -5.54
N PRO A 324 24.40 10.17 -5.63
CA PRO A 324 23.65 10.88 -4.59
C PRO A 324 22.29 10.24 -4.31
N ALA A 325 21.87 10.23 -3.06
CA ALA A 325 20.69 9.50 -2.63
C ALA A 325 19.69 10.37 -1.86
N SER A 326 18.41 10.03 -1.98
CA SER A 326 17.36 10.51 -1.08
C SER A 326 17.48 9.85 0.31
N ALA A 327 17.13 10.59 1.36
CA ALA A 327 16.89 9.99 2.67
C ALA A 327 15.48 9.40 2.71
N ALA A 328 15.35 8.09 2.86
CA ALA A 328 14.06 7.46 3.11
C ALA A 328 13.52 7.85 4.50
N VAL A 329 12.21 8.05 4.58
CA VAL A 329 11.49 8.37 5.82
C VAL A 329 10.52 7.24 6.11
N SER A 330 10.65 6.61 7.28
CA SER A 330 9.69 5.61 7.73
C SER A 330 8.34 6.28 8.04
N THR A 331 7.27 5.77 7.45
CA THR A 331 5.90 6.22 7.68
C THR A 331 4.97 5.02 7.81
N PRO A 332 3.87 5.11 8.58
CA PRO A 332 2.83 4.08 8.55
C PRO A 332 2.34 3.83 7.12
N GLU A 333 2.38 2.56 6.71
CA GLU A 333 1.80 2.09 5.46
C GLU A 333 0.29 1.87 5.62
N HIS A 334 -0.46 2.03 4.52
CA HIS A 334 -1.89 1.79 4.47
C HIS A 334 -2.20 0.75 3.38
N GLY A 335 -3.20 -0.11 3.63
CA GLY A 335 -3.47 -1.27 2.79
C GLY A 335 -3.99 -0.92 1.39
N THR A 336 -3.32 -1.43 0.37
CA THR A 336 -3.69 -1.34 -1.05
C THR A 336 -4.62 -2.48 -1.47
N SER A 337 -5.37 -2.31 -2.56
CA SER A 337 -6.05 -3.44 -3.20
C SER A 337 -5.16 -4.13 -4.24
N GLN A 338 -5.05 -5.46 -4.15
CA GLN A 338 -4.46 -6.32 -5.18
C GLN A 338 -5.53 -7.26 -5.74
N VAL A 339 -5.60 -7.34 -7.07
CA VAL A 339 -6.46 -8.31 -7.80
C VAL A 339 -5.58 -9.12 -8.74
N THR A 340 -6.00 -10.33 -9.09
CA THR A 340 -5.39 -11.13 -10.17
C THR A 340 -6.48 -11.87 -10.93
N VAL A 341 -6.58 -11.64 -12.24
CA VAL A 341 -7.55 -12.30 -13.13
C VAL A 341 -6.84 -13.26 -14.09
N VAL A 342 -7.39 -14.48 -14.19
CA VAL A 342 -6.95 -15.63 -15.00
C VAL A 342 -8.03 -15.95 -16.03
N ASP A 343 -7.65 -16.27 -17.28
CA ASP A 343 -8.60 -16.57 -18.36
C ASP A 343 -8.46 -17.99 -18.95
N ALA A 344 -9.45 -18.39 -19.76
CA ALA A 344 -9.51 -19.70 -20.40
C ALA A 344 -8.65 -19.83 -21.69
N ARG A 345 -8.06 -18.73 -22.19
CA ARG A 345 -7.10 -18.77 -23.31
C ARG A 345 -5.73 -19.18 -22.79
N ALA A 346 -5.32 -18.65 -21.65
CA ALA A 346 -4.02 -18.91 -21.05
C ALA A 346 -3.87 -20.33 -20.48
N THR A 347 -4.95 -20.93 -19.96
CA THR A 347 -4.94 -22.33 -19.49
C THR A 347 -4.81 -23.36 -20.63
N ARG A 348 -5.20 -23.02 -21.86
CA ARG A 348 -5.20 -23.94 -23.02
C ARG A 348 -3.83 -24.13 -23.68
N ARG A 349 -2.86 -23.24 -23.43
CA ARG A 349 -1.49 -23.33 -23.98
C ARG A 349 -0.46 -23.65 -22.89
N ARG A 350 -0.37 -24.92 -22.50
CA ARG A 350 0.78 -25.42 -21.71
C ARG A 350 2.06 -25.38 -22.54
N SER A 351 2.85 -24.32 -22.35
CA SER A 351 4.28 -24.31 -22.72
C SER A 351 5.02 -25.44 -21.97
N PRO A 352 6.10 -26.02 -22.54
CA PRO A 352 6.95 -26.96 -21.81
C PRO A 352 7.72 -26.31 -20.65
N ARG A 353 7.78 -24.97 -20.55
CA ARG A 353 8.22 -24.28 -19.32
C ARG A 353 7.21 -24.55 -18.20
N ARG A 354 7.66 -25.19 -17.12
CA ARG A 354 6.82 -25.64 -16.00
C ARG A 354 6.48 -24.47 -15.06
N TRP A 355 5.61 -23.57 -15.51
CA TRP A 355 5.05 -22.52 -14.66
C TRP A 355 4.24 -23.12 -13.50
N SER A 356 4.36 -22.56 -12.30
CA SER A 356 3.34 -22.71 -11.25
C SER A 356 2.01 -22.07 -11.71
N GLN A 357 0.87 -22.54 -11.18
CA GLN A 357 -0.43 -22.44 -11.87
C GLN A 357 -1.09 -21.06 -11.86
N HIS A 358 -0.53 -20.09 -12.60
CA HIS A 358 -1.09 -18.74 -12.75
C HIS A 358 -1.00 -18.22 -14.19
N SER A 359 -1.79 -18.80 -15.09
CA SER A 359 -1.79 -18.47 -16.52
C SER A 359 -2.72 -17.31 -16.84
N ALA A 360 -2.20 -16.26 -17.49
CA ALA A 360 -2.75 -14.90 -17.47
C ALA A 360 -2.86 -14.38 -16.02
N ARG A 361 -2.08 -13.33 -15.75
CA ARG A 361 -2.33 -12.45 -14.60
C ARG A 361 -2.46 -11.06 -15.19
N SER A 362 -3.58 -10.39 -14.93
CA SER A 362 -3.58 -8.95 -14.69
C SER A 362 -3.41 -8.76 -13.18
N THR A 363 -2.17 -8.61 -12.71
CA THR A 363 -1.94 -8.30 -11.29
C THR A 363 -1.98 -6.79 -11.12
N TRP A 364 -3.03 -6.32 -10.45
CA TRP A 364 -3.29 -4.91 -10.17
C TRP A 364 -2.62 -4.51 -8.86
N TRP A 365 -2.03 -3.32 -8.83
CA TRP A 365 -1.77 -2.57 -7.60
C TRP A 365 -2.47 -1.22 -7.72
N THR A 366 -3.46 -0.94 -6.87
CA THR A 366 -3.98 0.42 -6.68
C THR A 366 -3.57 0.88 -5.28
N GLY A 367 -2.88 2.01 -5.17
CA GLY A 367 -2.34 2.45 -3.89
C GLY A 367 -2.04 3.94 -3.82
N SER A 368 -2.76 4.62 -2.94
CA SER A 368 -2.55 6.01 -2.57
C SER A 368 -1.10 6.23 -2.07
N SER A 369 -0.53 7.37 -2.41
CA SER A 369 0.87 7.68 -2.17
C SER A 369 1.20 7.91 -0.69
N SER A 370 2.15 7.13 -0.16
CA SER A 370 2.82 7.42 1.11
C SER A 370 4.04 8.33 0.87
N THR A 371 4.06 9.50 1.50
CA THR A 371 5.18 10.46 1.36
C THR A 371 5.50 11.22 2.65
N ILE A 372 6.81 11.34 2.90
CA ILE A 372 7.58 12.40 3.58
C ILE A 372 6.95 13.09 4.81
N SER A 373 7.62 12.94 5.95
CA SER A 373 7.62 13.89 7.06
C SER A 373 9.04 14.40 7.34
N SER A 374 9.20 15.57 7.95
CA SER A 374 10.51 16.15 8.31
C SER A 374 10.61 16.35 9.82
N PRO A 375 11.63 15.79 10.51
CA PRO A 375 11.78 15.95 11.96
C PRO A 375 12.39 17.31 12.31
N THR A 376 11.70 18.10 13.14
CA THR A 376 12.30 19.27 13.78
C THR A 376 13.25 18.83 14.89
N SER A 377 14.51 19.26 14.82
CA SER A 377 15.52 18.90 15.82
C SER A 377 16.27 20.13 16.36
N ARG A 378 16.25 20.30 17.69
CA ARG A 378 17.42 20.72 18.48
C ARG A 378 17.16 20.51 19.99
N PRO A 379 18.06 19.84 20.73
CA PRO A 379 17.98 19.71 22.18
C PRO A 379 18.70 20.87 22.90
N SER A 380 18.30 21.16 24.13
CA SER A 380 19.07 21.94 25.12
C SER A 380 18.58 21.64 26.56
N PRO A 381 19.39 21.90 27.61
CA PRO A 381 19.47 20.94 28.72
C PRO A 381 18.82 21.35 30.06
N TRP A 382 18.76 20.34 30.92
CA TRP A 382 18.47 20.33 32.36
C TRP A 382 18.75 21.63 33.15
N VAL A 383 17.77 22.03 33.97
CA VAL A 383 17.97 22.72 35.26
C VAL A 383 17.12 22.04 36.33
N LYS A 384 17.68 21.83 37.54
CA LYS A 384 16.98 21.22 38.70
C LYS A 384 16.70 22.27 39.79
N THR A 385 15.44 22.66 39.94
CA THR A 385 14.84 23.27 41.16
C THR A 385 13.32 23.01 41.13
N GLY A 386 12.59 22.89 42.25
CA GLY A 386 13.03 22.85 43.63
C GLY A 386 11.92 23.14 44.67
N SER A 387 11.31 22.09 45.22
CA SER A 387 10.52 22.07 46.48
C SER A 387 9.04 22.57 46.51
N ARG A 388 8.32 22.04 47.51
CA ARG A 388 7.10 22.55 48.21
C ARG A 388 5.73 22.52 47.52
N SER A 389 4.98 21.46 47.83
CA SER A 389 3.56 21.47 48.24
C SER A 389 3.42 22.07 49.69
N PRO A 390 2.23 22.19 50.38
CA PRO A 390 0.97 21.44 50.22
C PRO A 390 -0.40 22.11 50.60
N THR A 391 -1.45 21.26 50.72
CA THR A 391 -2.69 21.31 51.57
C THR A 391 -3.93 22.18 51.22
N GLY A 392 -5.13 21.61 51.52
CA GLY A 392 -6.47 22.24 51.50
C GLY A 392 -7.37 21.79 50.33
N CYS A 393 -8.25 20.77 50.32
CA CYS A 393 -9.19 20.13 51.29
C CYS A 393 -10.58 20.80 51.48
N ASN A 394 -11.59 20.25 50.77
CA ASN A 394 -12.93 19.78 51.21
C ASN A 394 -13.70 19.32 49.94
N GLN A 395 -14.28 18.12 49.81
CA GLN A 395 -15.52 17.58 50.42
C GLN A 395 -16.80 18.34 49.98
N GLU A 396 -17.90 17.70 49.57
CA GLU A 396 -18.39 16.35 49.92
C GLU A 396 -19.29 15.66 48.84
N ASN A 397 -19.84 14.49 49.15
CA ASN A 397 -20.91 13.72 48.46
C ASN A 397 -20.60 12.91 47.17
N ALA A 398 -20.25 11.64 47.38
CA ALA A 398 -20.61 10.47 46.54
C ALA A 398 -21.63 9.60 47.35
N PRO A 399 -22.28 8.52 46.85
CA PRO A 399 -21.72 7.35 46.13
C PRO A 399 -22.59 6.96 44.87
N VAL A 400 -22.47 5.84 44.14
CA VAL A 400 -21.92 4.48 44.38
C VAL A 400 -21.19 3.93 43.14
N ALA A 401 -19.90 3.62 43.33
CA ALA A 401 -19.14 2.39 43.03
C ALA A 401 -19.72 1.30 42.06
N ARG A 402 -18.92 0.48 41.34
CA ARG A 402 -17.65 -0.20 41.72
C ARG A 402 -16.67 -0.34 40.52
N TRP A 403 -15.42 0.14 40.61
CA TRP A 403 -14.16 -0.51 41.09
C TRP A 403 -13.34 -1.34 40.05
N ARG A 404 -12.07 -0.94 39.88
CA ARG A 404 -10.84 -1.54 39.28
C ARG A 404 -9.63 -1.04 40.15
N PRO A 405 -8.32 -1.32 39.92
CA PRO A 405 -7.62 -2.29 39.05
C PRO A 405 -6.92 -3.40 39.92
N PRO A 406 -5.59 -3.52 40.24
CA PRO A 406 -4.30 -3.21 39.56
C PRO A 406 -3.16 -4.30 39.60
N TRP A 407 -2.49 -4.47 38.44
CA TRP A 407 -1.02 -4.57 38.17
C TRP A 407 0.00 -5.50 38.92
N PHE A 408 0.93 -6.05 38.08
CA PHE A 408 2.41 -6.20 38.19
C PHE A 408 3.16 -7.56 38.40
N SER A 409 4.03 -7.84 37.41
CA SER A 409 5.41 -8.43 37.43
C SER A 409 5.76 -9.90 37.75
N ASN A 410 6.21 -10.61 36.70
CA ASN A 410 7.50 -11.33 36.51
C ASN A 410 7.97 -12.54 37.37
N ALA A 411 8.07 -13.69 36.67
CA ALA A 411 9.23 -14.61 36.61
C ALA A 411 9.46 -15.62 37.79
N PRO A 412 10.33 -16.66 37.66
CA PRO A 412 9.79 -18.04 37.68
C PRO A 412 10.57 -19.14 38.45
N ASN A 413 9.99 -20.36 38.46
CA ASN A 413 10.62 -21.67 38.75
C ASN A 413 10.99 -21.99 40.23
N PRO A 414 11.23 -23.26 40.62
CA PRO A 414 10.82 -24.55 40.03
C PRO A 414 10.18 -25.56 41.03
N ALA A 415 9.68 -26.67 40.48
CA ALA A 415 9.65 -28.04 41.04
C ALA A 415 8.98 -28.37 42.41
N SER A 416 7.95 -29.23 42.35
CA SER A 416 7.88 -30.47 43.15
C SER A 416 6.98 -31.50 42.46
N ALA A 417 7.14 -32.81 42.74
CA ALA A 417 6.45 -33.88 41.99
C ALA A 417 6.02 -35.06 42.86
N ALA A 418 4.71 -35.38 42.82
CA ALA A 418 4.10 -36.65 43.22
C ALA A 418 2.87 -36.87 42.31
N ARG A 419 2.86 -37.83 41.37
CA ARG A 419 2.81 -39.31 41.49
C ARG A 419 1.50 -39.85 42.07
N CYS A 420 0.64 -40.31 41.16
CA CYS A 420 -0.32 -41.43 41.32
C CYS A 420 -1.51 -41.20 42.29
N SER A 421 -2.62 -41.93 42.17
CA SER A 421 -2.89 -43.16 41.39
C SER A 421 -4.25 -43.15 40.67
N TRP A 422 -4.49 -44.19 39.84
CA TRP A 422 -5.69 -44.38 39.04
C TRP A 422 -6.89 -44.88 39.87
N HIS A 423 -8.10 -44.63 39.35
CA HIS A 423 -9.26 -45.50 39.57
C HIS A 423 -9.95 -45.83 38.25
N SER A 424 -10.45 -47.06 38.14
CA SER A 424 -10.86 -47.68 36.88
C SER A 424 -12.27 -48.25 36.95
N ALA A 425 -13.11 -47.94 35.98
CA ALA A 425 -14.37 -48.65 35.74
C ALA A 425 -14.76 -48.65 34.26
N ARG A 426 -14.61 -49.80 33.59
CA ARG A 426 -15.40 -50.16 32.41
C ARG A 426 -15.96 -51.56 32.66
N ARG A 427 -17.25 -51.76 32.40
CA ARG A 427 -17.82 -53.11 32.21
C ARG A 427 -17.62 -53.53 30.75
N ALA A 428 -17.38 -54.81 30.54
CA ALA A 428 -17.22 -55.41 29.22
C ALA A 428 -18.53 -56.01 28.70
N ALA A 429 -18.61 -56.22 27.40
CA ALA A 429 -19.60 -57.08 26.76
C ALA A 429 -18.94 -57.82 25.59
N ARG A 430 -18.53 -59.08 25.85
CA ARG A 430 -18.09 -60.14 24.93
C ARG A 430 -17.07 -59.74 23.87
#